data_AF-A0A4S0MTF1-F1
#
_entry.id   AF-A0A4S0MTF1-F1
#
_cell.length_a   1.000
_cell.length_b   1.000
_cell.length_c   1.000
_cell.angle_alpha   90.00
_cell.angle_beta   90.00
_cell.angle_gamma   90.00
#
_symmetry.space_group_name_H-M   'P 1'
#
loop_
_entity.id
_entity.type
_entity.pdbx_description
1 polymer ?
#
loop_
_entity_poly.entity_id
_entity_poly.type
_entity_poly.pdbx_seq_one_letter_code
_entity_poly.pdbx_strand_id
1 'polypeptide(L)' 'MVRSDYSATMSQIIYKIAPEALWREAERNGRFTGAPIDVADGFIH' A
#
# COMPACT_ATOMS: atom_id res chain seq x y z
N MET A 1 23.38 -12.01 -24.89
CA MET A 1 22.48 -12.57 -23.87
C MET A 1 22.74 -11.85 -22.56
N VAL A 2 22.20 -10.64 -22.41
CA VAL A 2 22.34 -9.86 -21.16
C VAL A 2 21.32 -10.44 -20.19
N ARG A 3 21.80 -11.20 -19.21
CA ARG A 3 20.97 -11.57 -18.06
C ARG A 3 20.83 -10.31 -17.23
N SER A 4 19.60 -9.80 -17.16
CA SER A 4 19.27 -8.67 -16.29
C SER A 4 19.51 -9.10 -14.85
N ASP A 5 20.49 -8.48 -14.19
CA ASP A 5 20.78 -8.64 -12.76
C ASP A 5 19.69 -8.02 -11.85
N TYR A 6 18.43 -7.99 -12.31
CA TYR A 6 17.28 -7.68 -11.47
C TYR A 6 17.03 -8.89 -10.55
N SER A 7 17.80 -8.92 -9.48
CA SER A 7 17.66 -9.85 -8.38
C SER A 7 16.22 -9.80 -7.86
N ALA A 8 15.54 -10.95 -7.88
CA ALA A 8 14.20 -11.17 -7.33
C ALA A 8 14.10 -10.95 -5.79
N THR A 9 15.07 -10.27 -5.18
CA THR A 9 15.20 -10.02 -3.74
C THR A 9 15.02 -8.56 -3.33
N MET A 10 14.74 -7.63 -4.26
CA MET A 10 14.15 -6.35 -3.87
C MET A 10 12.64 -6.53 -3.71
N SER A 11 12.14 -6.53 -2.48
CA SER A 11 10.71 -6.38 -2.19
C SER A 11 10.16 -5.24 -3.04
N GLN A 12 9.25 -5.57 -3.96
CA GLN A 12 8.65 -4.60 -4.85
C GLN A 12 7.90 -3.58 -3.99
N ILE A 13 8.31 -2.32 -4.06
CA ILE A 13 7.66 -1.26 -3.30
C ILE A 13 6.32 -0.97 -3.98
N ILE A 14 5.24 -1.11 -3.22
CA ILE A 14 3.90 -0.70 -3.63
C ILE A 14 3.52 0.59 -2.92
N TYR A 15 2.73 1.42 -3.59
CA TYR A 15 2.29 2.71 -3.07
C TYR A 15 0.77 2.75 -3.03
N LYS A 16 0.22 3.35 -1.97
CA LYS A 16 -1.21 3.63 -1.82
C LYS A 16 -1.40 5.13 -1.67
N ILE A 17 -2.25 5.71 -2.52
CA ILE A 17 -2.69 7.09 -2.37
C ILE A 17 -3.88 7.10 -1.41
N ALA A 18 -3.81 7.91 -0.36
CA ALA A 18 -4.88 8.10 0.61
C ALA A 18 -5.05 9.59 0.96
N PRO A 19 -6.29 10.08 1.20
CA PRO A 19 -6.53 11.40 1.77
C PRO A 19 -5.82 11.60 3.11
N GLU A 20 -5.33 12.81 3.36
CA GLU A 20 -4.60 13.13 4.61
C GLU A 20 -5.38 12.75 5.86
N ALA A 21 -6.67 13.07 5.94
CA ALA A 21 -7.49 12.78 7.10
C ALA A 21 -7.51 11.28 7.46
N LEU A 22 -7.60 10.41 6.44
CA LEU A 22 -7.57 8.96 6.62
C LEU A 22 -6.19 8.48 7.04
N TRP A 23 -5.12 9.08 6.50
CA TRP A 23 -3.77 8.78 6.95
C TRP A 23 -3.55 9.17 8.42
N ARG A 24 -3.98 10.36 8.83
CA ARG A 24 -3.89 10.82 10.23
C ARG A 24 -4.63 9.90 11.19
N GLU A 25 -5.78 9.37 10.79
CA GLU A 25 -6.51 8.40 11.60
C GLU A 25 -5.76 7.08 11.71
N ALA A 26 -5.20 6.59 10.61
CA ALA A 26 -4.37 5.40 10.62
C ALA A 26 -3.12 5.54 11.50
N GLU A 27 -2.48 6.71 11.49
CA GLU A 27 -1.37 7.03 12.40
C GLU A 27 -1.81 6.93 13.86
N ARG A 28 -2.96 7.51 14.23
CA ARG A 28 -3.49 7.43 15.60
C ARG A 28 -3.86 6.01 16.02
N ASN A 29 -4.41 5.22 15.09
CA ASN A 29 -4.83 3.85 15.33
C ASN A 29 -3.71 2.82 15.17
N GLY A 30 -2.52 3.25 14.70
CA GLY A 30 -1.39 2.38 14.36
C GLY A 30 -1.64 1.42 13.19
N ARG A 31 -2.72 1.61 12.43
CA ARG A 31 -3.11 0.73 11.31
C ARG A 31 -4.02 1.46 10.32
N PHE A 32 -3.70 1.35 9.03
CA PHE A 32 -4.58 1.77 7.94
C PHE A 32 -5.57 0.65 7.61
N THR A 33 -6.87 0.92 7.68
CA THR A 33 -7.94 -0.07 7.43
C THR A 33 -8.55 0.01 6.03
N GLY A 34 -7.99 0.84 5.15
CA GLY A 34 -8.50 1.07 3.80
C GLY A 34 -9.39 2.31 3.70
N ALA A 35 -9.45 2.88 2.50
CA ALA A 35 -10.45 3.87 2.11
C ALA A 35 -11.85 3.20 1.99
N PRO A 36 -12.95 3.97 1.89
CA PRO A 36 -14.30 3.41 1.78
C PRO A 36 -14.46 2.37 0.66
N ILE A 37 -13.78 2.58 -0.48
CA ILE A 37 -13.80 1.63 -1.60
C ILE A 37 -13.03 0.33 -1.30
N ASP A 38 -11.89 0.43 -0.60
CA ASP A 38 -11.12 -0.75 -0.17
C ASP A 38 -11.97 -1.65 0.74
N VAL A 39 -12.76 -1.04 1.63
CA VAL A 39 -13.67 -1.77 2.52
C VAL A 39 -14.84 -2.39 1.75
N ALA A 40 -15.40 -1.66 0.76
CA ALA A 40 -16.49 -2.17 -0.06
C ALA A 40 -16.06 -3.37 -0.92
N ASP A 41 -14.85 -3.33 -1.46
CA ASP A 41 -14.29 -4.40 -2.30
C ASP A 41 -13.68 -5.55 -1.49
N GLY A 42 -13.41 -5.31 -0.20
CA GLY A 42 -12.92 -6.31 0.74
C GLY A 42 -11.39 -6.46 0.77
N PHE A 43 -10.64 -5.56 0.11
CA PHE A 43 -9.18 -5.51 0.16
C PHE A 43 -8.63 -4.09 -0.08
N ILE A 44 -7.41 -3.82 0.38
CA ILE A 44 -6.72 -2.53 0.14
C ILE A 44 -6.06 -2.59 -1.24
N HIS A 45 -6.50 -1.70 -2.14
CA HIS A 45 -5.84 -1.53 -3.45
C HIS A 45 -4.43 -0.97 -3.32
#